data_AF-A0AAV0WE51-F1
#
_entry.id   AF-A0AAV0WE51-F1
#
_cell.length_a   1.000
_cell.length_b   1.000
_cell.length_c   1.000
_cell.angle_alpha   90.00
_cell.angle_beta   90.00
_cell.angle_gamma   90.00
#
_symmetry.space_group_name_H-M   'P 1'
#
loop_
_entity.id
_entity.type
_entity.pdbx_description
1 polymer ?
#
loop_
_entity_poly.entity_id
_entity_poly.type
_entity_poly.pdbx_seq_one_letter_code
_entity_poly.pdbx_strand_id
1 'polypeptide(L)'
;MRLKLPALAMACDRTGISDRSAATIASAILQDVGIISVDTKKNVIDRMKVRREREKKRIDLQKVKNKKLLGLYFDGRKDKTMVNHKELTKYYRQIITEEHISLIQEPESKYIGHATPTNGSSLQIKNSIINFLETNNIVTSNIVAIGCDGTVVNKKPKWLT
;
A
#
# COMPACT_ATOMS: atom_id res chain seq x y z
N MET A 1 -25.98 -23.01 -1.12
CA MET A 1 -25.34 -21.96 -1.95
C MET A 1 -25.47 -20.61 -1.22
N ARG A 2 -24.38 -19.85 -1.06
CA ARG A 2 -24.42 -18.53 -0.37
C ARG A 2 -24.78 -17.43 -1.37
N LEU A 3 -25.74 -16.57 -1.01
CA LEU A 3 -26.13 -15.39 -1.78
C LEU A 3 -25.04 -14.30 -1.70
N LYS A 4 -24.63 -13.78 -2.86
CA LYS A 4 -23.73 -12.62 -2.97
C LYS A 4 -24.58 -11.38 -3.24
N LEU A 5 -24.33 -10.28 -2.51
CA LEU A 5 -25.16 -9.06 -2.57
C LEU A 5 -24.29 -7.80 -2.78
N PRO A 6 -23.43 -7.75 -3.82
CA PRO A 6 -22.50 -6.64 -4.00
C PRO A 6 -23.19 -5.31 -4.31
N ALA A 7 -24.33 -5.33 -5.01
CA ALA A 7 -25.11 -4.13 -5.32
C ALA A 7 -25.76 -3.54 -4.06
N LEU A 8 -26.39 -4.39 -3.24
CA LEU A 8 -26.98 -3.99 -1.96
C LEU A 8 -25.92 -3.41 -1.03
N ALA A 9 -24.77 -4.08 -0.89
CA ALA A 9 -23.66 -3.60 -0.06
C ALA A 9 -23.19 -2.20 -0.47
N MET A 10 -23.01 -1.98 -1.77
CA MET A 10 -22.58 -0.70 -2.33
C MET A 10 -23.64 0.39 -2.15
N ALA A 11 -24.91 0.07 -2.32
CA ALA A 11 -26.02 1.00 -2.07
C ALA A 11 -26.07 1.41 -0.58
N CYS A 12 -25.94 0.46 0.34
CA CYS A 12 -25.93 0.71 1.79
C CYS A 12 -24.77 1.61 2.21
N ASP A 13 -23.58 1.41 1.64
CA ASP A 13 -22.43 2.27 1.91
C ASP A 13 -22.61 3.69 1.36
N ARG A 14 -23.24 3.84 0.20
CA ARG A 14 -23.52 5.16 -0.39
C ARG A 14 -24.56 5.96 0.37
N THR A 15 -25.61 5.30 0.86
CA THR A 15 -26.74 5.97 1.53
C THR A 15 -26.58 6.04 3.05
N GLY A 16 -25.59 5.37 3.63
CA GLY A 16 -25.35 5.34 5.07
C GLY A 16 -26.38 4.53 5.86
N ILE A 17 -27.19 3.68 5.21
CA ILE A 17 -28.22 2.88 5.87
C ILE A 17 -27.59 1.86 6.83
N SER A 18 -28.26 1.66 7.98
CA SER A 18 -27.86 0.67 8.98
C SER A 18 -28.03 -0.77 8.45
N ASP A 19 -27.15 -1.69 8.87
CA ASP A 19 -27.23 -3.09 8.42
C ASP A 19 -28.58 -3.75 8.77
N ARG A 20 -29.20 -3.34 9.88
CA ARG A 20 -30.51 -3.86 10.30
C ARG A 20 -31.62 -3.35 9.38
N SER A 21 -31.65 -2.05 9.12
CA SER A 21 -32.62 -1.44 8.20
C SER A 21 -32.49 -2.02 6.79
N ALA A 22 -31.26 -2.17 6.30
CA ALA A 22 -30.98 -2.77 5.00
C ALA A 22 -31.47 -4.22 4.90
N ALA A 23 -31.25 -5.02 5.95
CA ALA A 23 -31.73 -6.40 6.02
C ALA A 23 -33.26 -6.49 6.02
N THR A 24 -33.94 -5.63 6.78
CA THR A 24 -35.41 -5.57 6.81
C THR A 24 -35.98 -5.19 5.45
N ILE A 25 -35.48 -4.11 4.84
CA ILE A 25 -35.94 -3.65 3.51
C ILE A 25 -35.69 -4.72 2.46
N ALA A 26 -34.49 -5.29 2.41
CA ALA A 26 -34.15 -6.30 1.41
C ALA A 26 -34.96 -7.59 1.60
N SER A 27 -35.24 -8.00 2.83
CA SER A 27 -36.09 -9.17 3.09
C SER A 27 -37.56 -8.93 2.73
N ALA A 28 -38.09 -7.72 2.98
CA ALA A 28 -39.44 -7.35 2.59
C ALA A 28 -39.61 -7.36 1.06
N ILE A 29 -38.68 -6.75 0.32
CA ILE A 29 -38.69 -6.79 -1.16
C ILE A 29 -38.65 -8.23 -1.68
N LEU A 30 -37.85 -9.11 -1.06
CA LEU A 30 -37.79 -10.51 -1.46
C LEU A 30 -39.07 -11.29 -1.14
N GLN A 31 -39.86 -10.86 -0.15
CA GLN A 31 -41.20 -11.40 0.11
C GLN A 31 -42.18 -10.92 -0.95
N ASP A 32 -42.19 -9.62 -1.27
CA ASP A 32 -43.08 -9.04 -2.28
C ASP A 32 -42.85 -9.64 -3.69
N VAL A 33 -41.59 -9.95 -4.02
CA VAL A 33 -41.20 -10.59 -5.28
C VAL A 33 -41.43 -12.12 -5.24
N GLY A 34 -41.87 -12.68 -4.11
CA GLY A 34 -42.20 -14.10 -3.96
C GLY A 34 -40.98 -15.04 -3.89
N ILE A 35 -39.78 -14.50 -3.65
CA ILE A 35 -38.54 -15.28 -3.50
C ILE A 35 -38.46 -15.90 -2.09
N ILE A 36 -39.03 -15.23 -1.10
CA ILE A 36 -39.16 -15.71 0.27
C ILE A 36 -40.65 -15.90 0.56
N SER A 37 -41.03 -17.09 1.03
CA SER A 37 -42.33 -17.30 1.66
C SER A 37 -42.16 -17.24 3.19
N VAL A 38 -43.23 -16.82 3.88
CA VAL A 38 -43.26 -16.73 5.36
C VAL A 38 -42.90 -18.08 6.00
N ASP A 39 -43.27 -19.19 5.36
CA ASP A 39 -43.04 -20.54 5.86
C ASP A 39 -41.62 -21.05 5.58
N THR A 40 -41.00 -20.57 4.50
CA THR A 40 -39.67 -21.00 4.07
C THR A 40 -38.63 -19.94 4.39
N LYS A 41 -37.91 -20.11 5.51
CA LYS A 41 -36.75 -19.27 5.92
C LYS A 41 -35.53 -19.36 4.99
N LYS A 42 -35.67 -19.95 3.82
CA LYS A 42 -34.61 -20.02 2.81
C LYS A 42 -34.46 -18.62 2.21
N ASN A 43 -33.21 -18.19 1.98
CA ASN A 43 -32.87 -16.91 1.34
C ASN A 43 -33.14 -15.60 2.11
N VAL A 44 -33.67 -15.64 3.34
CA VAL A 44 -33.82 -14.45 4.20
C VAL A 44 -32.52 -13.67 4.36
N ILE A 45 -32.55 -12.36 4.15
CA ILE A 45 -31.38 -11.49 4.30
C ILE A 45 -31.32 -11.01 5.74
N ASP A 46 -30.40 -11.61 6.50
CA ASP A 46 -30.12 -11.17 7.87
C ASP A 46 -29.09 -10.04 7.91
N ARG A 47 -29.10 -9.26 8.99
CA ARG A 47 -28.11 -8.21 9.30
C ARG A 47 -26.67 -8.70 9.09
N MET A 48 -26.34 -9.89 9.55
CA MET A 48 -25.00 -10.45 9.43
C MET A 48 -24.62 -10.79 7.99
N LYS A 49 -25.59 -11.05 7.11
CA LYS A 49 -25.33 -11.22 5.67
C LYS A 49 -24.98 -9.88 5.02
N VAL A 50 -25.75 -8.83 5.33
CA VAL A 50 -25.47 -7.46 4.85
C VAL A 50 -24.08 -6.99 5.30
N ARG A 51 -23.78 -7.12 6.59
CA ARG A 51 -22.48 -6.69 7.15
C ARG A 51 -21.29 -7.36 6.46
N ARG A 52 -21.37 -8.67 6.23
CA ARG A 52 -20.31 -9.43 5.57
C ARG A 52 -20.09 -8.99 4.13
N GLU A 53 -21.17 -8.76 3.38
CA GLU A 53 -21.07 -8.32 1.99
C GLU A 53 -20.54 -6.89 1.88
N ARG A 54 -20.90 -6.00 2.81
CA ARG A 54 -20.29 -4.66 2.95
C ARG A 54 -18.79 -4.74 3.23
N GLU A 55 -18.39 -5.54 4.21
CA GLU A 55 -16.98 -5.70 4.56
C GLU A 55 -16.16 -6.22 3.38
N LYS A 56 -16.67 -7.27 2.73
CA LYS A 56 -16.04 -7.82 1.53
C LYS A 56 -15.90 -6.77 0.43
N LYS A 57 -16.96 -5.98 0.18
CA LYS A 57 -16.93 -4.95 -0.84
C LYS A 57 -15.96 -3.82 -0.52
N ARG A 58 -15.85 -3.43 0.75
CA ARG A 58 -14.88 -2.43 1.22
C ARG A 58 -13.44 -2.90 1.04
N ILE A 59 -13.16 -4.16 1.39
CA ILE A 59 -11.85 -4.78 1.15
C ILE A 59 -11.52 -4.78 -0.35
N ASP A 60 -12.47 -5.18 -1.21
CA ASP A 60 -12.27 -5.17 -2.66
C ASP A 60 -12.01 -3.74 -3.19
N LEU A 61 -12.73 -2.73 -2.69
CA LEU A 61 -12.50 -1.33 -3.05
C LEU A 61 -11.15 -0.79 -2.52
N GLN A 62 -10.71 -1.22 -1.35
CA GLN A 62 -9.40 -0.88 -0.81
C GLN A 62 -8.27 -1.49 -1.63
N LYS A 63 -8.43 -2.74 -2.12
CA LYS A 63 -7.45 -3.35 -3.04
C LYS A 63 -7.31 -2.56 -4.35
N VAL A 64 -8.40 -1.99 -4.86
CA VAL A 64 -8.34 -1.09 -6.03
C VAL A 64 -7.65 0.24 -5.70
N LYS A 65 -7.78 0.71 -4.45
CA LYS A 65 -7.06 1.90 -3.96
C LYS A 65 -5.60 1.64 -3.59
N ASN A 66 -5.14 0.39 -3.45
CA ASN A 66 -3.72 0.09 -3.32
C ASN A 66 -3.05 0.45 -4.65
N LYS A 67 -2.63 1.72 -4.69
CA LYS A 67 -2.08 2.44 -5.83
C LYS A 67 -0.99 1.62 -6.48
N LYS A 68 -1.20 1.31 -7.75
CA LYS A 68 -0.10 0.96 -8.65
C LYS A 68 0.97 2.06 -8.49
N LEU A 69 2.21 1.66 -8.19
CA LEU A 69 3.34 2.59 -8.19
C LEU A 69 3.59 2.99 -9.65
N LEU A 70 3.15 4.18 -10.03
CA LEU A 70 3.27 4.70 -11.41
C LEU A 70 4.60 5.43 -11.60
N GLY A 71 5.05 6.16 -10.58
CA GLY A 71 6.34 6.82 -10.56
C GLY A 71 7.04 6.59 -9.23
N LEU A 72 8.37 6.51 -9.29
CA LEU A 72 9.23 6.44 -8.12
C LEU A 72 10.20 7.61 -8.14
N TYR A 73 10.19 8.44 -7.10
CA TYR A 73 11.22 9.44 -6.87
C TYR A 73 12.09 9.00 -5.71
N PHE A 74 13.40 9.21 -5.82
CA PHE A 74 14.31 8.99 -4.70
C PHE A 74 15.26 10.16 -4.50
N ASP A 75 15.56 10.41 -3.22
CA ASP A 75 16.49 11.47 -2.81
C ASP A 75 17.55 10.89 -1.86
N GLY A 76 18.81 11.24 -2.13
CA GLY A 76 19.97 10.73 -1.40
C GLY A 76 20.47 11.73 -0.37
N ARG A 77 20.88 11.22 0.79
CA ARG A 77 21.50 12.02 1.85
C ARG A 77 22.70 11.28 2.44
N LYS A 78 23.78 12.04 2.70
CA LYS A 78 24.97 11.54 3.38
C LYS A 78 25.00 12.08 4.80
N ASP A 79 24.83 11.20 5.77
CA ASP A 79 24.88 11.56 7.17
C ASP A 79 26.26 11.25 7.75
N LYS A 80 26.84 12.23 8.46
CA LYS A 80 28.16 12.13 9.08
C LYS A 80 28.00 12.08 10.58
N THR A 81 28.36 10.96 11.19
CA THR A 81 28.30 10.77 12.64
C THR A 81 29.71 10.78 13.20
N MET A 82 29.94 11.62 14.21
CA MET A 82 31.22 11.68 14.91
C MET A 82 31.21 10.67 16.06
N VAL A 83 32.10 9.70 16.01
CA VAL A 83 32.21 8.62 17.01
C VAL A 83 33.58 8.70 17.67
N ASN A 84 33.62 8.64 18.99
CA ASN A 84 34.86 8.50 19.74
C ASN A 84 35.08 7.02 20.04
N HIS A 85 36.10 6.41 19.46
CA HIS A 85 36.51 5.05 19.83
C HIS A 85 37.71 5.12 20.78
N LYS A 86 37.72 4.24 21.78
CA LYS A 86 38.79 4.15 22.77
C LYS A 86 39.71 3.02 22.39
N GLU A 87 40.97 3.34 22.11
CA GLU A 87 42.04 2.35 22.00
C GLU A 87 42.97 2.52 23.20
N LEU A 88 43.13 1.43 23.96
CA LEU A 88 43.92 1.40 25.20
C LEU A 88 43.43 2.46 26.20
N THR A 89 44.12 3.61 26.27
CA THR A 89 43.89 4.72 27.20
C THR A 89 43.53 6.05 26.52
N LYS A 90 43.55 6.13 25.19
CA LYS A 90 43.28 7.36 24.42
C LYS A 90 41.97 7.26 23.65
N TYR A 91 41.28 8.40 23.51
CA TYR A 91 40.10 8.53 22.66
C TYR A 91 40.49 9.09 21.30
N TYR A 92 40.06 8.41 20.24
CA TYR A 92 40.23 8.87 18.88
C TYR A 92 38.88 9.20 18.28
N ARG A 93 38.85 10.36 17.61
CA ARG A 93 37.64 10.85 16.96
C ARG A 93 37.61 10.37 15.52
N GLN A 94 36.60 9.59 15.19
CA GLN A 94 36.35 9.09 13.85
C GLN A 94 35.05 9.68 13.33
N ILE A 95 35.00 9.98 12.03
CA ILE A 95 33.76 10.35 11.35
C ILE A 95 33.32 9.15 10.54
N ILE A 96 32.15 8.62 10.86
CA ILE A 96 31.49 7.55 10.10
C ILE A 96 30.50 8.23 9.15
N THR A 97 30.56 7.88 7.87
CA THR A 97 29.64 8.37 6.83
C THR A 97 28.67 7.26 6.47
N GLU A 98 27.37 7.52 6.65
CA GLU A 98 26.29 6.64 6.26
C GLU A 98 25.50 7.26 5.11
N GLU A 99 25.00 6.41 4.22
CA GLU A 99 24.21 6.83 3.05
C GLU A 99 22.76 6.43 3.29
N HIS A 100 21.85 7.38 3.09
CA HIS A 100 20.41 7.20 3.27
C HIS A 100 19.68 7.63 2.00
N ILE A 101 18.74 6.81 1.53
CA ILE A 101 17.90 7.11 0.38
C ILE A 101 16.45 7.13 0.84
N SER A 102 15.75 8.23 0.59
CA SER A 102 14.30 8.31 0.78
C SER A 102 13.58 7.94 -0.51
N LEU A 103 12.51 7.16 -0.41
CA LEU A 103 11.70 6.70 -1.53
C LEU A 103 10.29 7.27 -1.44
N ILE A 104 9.86 7.88 -2.55
CA ILE A 104 8.60 8.59 -2.67
C ILE A 104 7.85 8.05 -3.89
N GLN A 105 6.58 7.73 -3.71
CA GLN A 105 5.66 7.37 -4.78
C GLN A 105 5.12 8.62 -5.47
N GLU A 106 5.13 8.58 -6.80
CA GLU A 106 4.45 9.55 -7.66
C GLU A 106 3.34 8.87 -8.48
N PRO A 107 2.25 9.59 -8.81
CA PRO A 107 1.91 10.95 -8.34
C PRO A 107 1.50 10.99 -6.85
N GLU A 108 1.37 12.20 -6.30
CA GLU A 108 0.97 12.54 -4.92
C GLU A 108 2.10 12.55 -3.88
N SER A 109 3.36 12.42 -4.31
CA SER A 109 4.56 12.50 -3.46
C SER A 109 4.43 11.76 -2.11
N LYS A 110 3.87 10.54 -2.15
CA LYS A 110 3.62 9.75 -0.95
C LYS A 110 4.90 9.05 -0.51
N TYR A 111 5.36 9.29 0.72
CA TYR A 111 6.49 8.54 1.28
C TYR A 111 6.18 7.04 1.35
N ILE A 112 7.04 6.20 0.78
CA ILE A 112 6.91 4.74 0.78
C ILE A 112 7.95 4.05 1.67
N GLY A 113 9.08 4.70 1.95
CA GLY A 113 10.11 4.17 2.84
C GLY A 113 11.49 4.74 2.56
N HIS A 114 12.51 4.11 3.13
CA HIS A 114 13.91 4.48 2.92
C HIS A 114 14.78 3.22 2.80
N ALA A 115 15.98 3.40 2.24
CA ALA A 115 17.00 2.37 2.14
C ALA A 115 18.37 2.93 2.57
N THR A 116 19.20 2.08 3.18
CA THR A 116 20.56 2.40 3.60
C THR A 116 21.56 1.60 2.77
N PRO A 117 22.00 2.12 1.61
CA PRO A 117 23.01 1.44 0.82
C PRO A 117 24.35 1.37 1.56
N THR A 118 25.13 0.32 1.26
CA THR A 118 26.44 0.10 1.89
C THR A 118 27.44 1.20 1.58
N ASN A 119 27.30 1.87 0.43
CA ASN A 119 28.06 3.04 0.04
C ASN A 119 27.29 3.86 -1.02
N GLY A 120 27.77 5.07 -1.30
CA GLY A 120 27.15 5.99 -2.25
C GLY A 120 27.45 5.69 -3.74
N SER A 121 27.82 4.45 -4.09
CA SER A 121 27.96 4.05 -5.50
C SER A 121 26.59 3.86 -6.14
N SER A 122 26.44 4.28 -7.40
CA SER A 122 25.18 4.14 -8.14
C SER A 122 24.69 2.69 -8.22
N LEU A 123 25.61 1.71 -8.24
CA LEU A 123 25.27 0.29 -8.21
C LEU A 123 24.68 -0.15 -6.87
N GLN A 124 25.24 0.30 -5.74
CA GLN A 124 24.74 -0.07 -4.42
C GLN A 124 23.40 0.60 -4.15
N ILE A 125 23.27 1.87 -4.54
CA ILE A 125 22.00 2.60 -4.51
C ILE A 125 20.92 1.84 -5.30
N LYS A 126 21.21 1.45 -6.55
CA LYS A 126 20.30 0.64 -7.38
C LYS A 126 19.87 -0.65 -6.68
N ASN A 127 20.83 -1.43 -6.19
CA ASN A 127 20.55 -2.72 -5.56
C ASN A 127 19.74 -2.57 -4.28
N SER A 128 20.03 -1.56 -3.46
CA SER A 128 19.27 -1.26 -2.25
C SER A 128 17.81 -0.88 -2.54
N ILE A 129 17.57 -0.11 -3.62
CA ILE A 129 16.21 0.23 -4.05
C ILE A 129 15.46 -1.02 -4.54
N ILE A 130 16.09 -1.87 -5.36
CA ILE A 130 15.48 -3.11 -5.85
C ILE A 130 15.14 -4.04 -4.68
N ASN A 131 16.08 -4.28 -3.76
CA ASN A 131 15.84 -5.09 -2.57
C ASN A 131 14.69 -4.55 -1.71
N PHE A 132 14.61 -3.22 -1.55
CA PHE A 132 13.50 -2.59 -0.83
C PHE A 132 12.15 -2.89 -1.51
N LEU A 133 12.06 -2.74 -2.82
CA LEU A 133 10.82 -2.97 -3.57
C LEU A 133 10.39 -4.45 -3.51
N GLU A 134 11.34 -5.38 -3.61
CA GLU A 134 11.08 -6.82 -3.50
C GLU A 134 10.63 -7.22 -2.10
N THR A 135 11.33 -6.75 -1.06
CA THR A 135 11.03 -7.08 0.34
C THR A 135 9.64 -6.58 0.77
N ASN A 136 9.20 -5.46 0.20
CA ASN A 136 7.89 -4.88 0.49
C ASN A 136 6.78 -5.33 -0.47
N ASN A 137 7.06 -6.32 -1.35
CA ASN A 137 6.13 -6.81 -2.37
C ASN A 137 5.52 -5.70 -3.24
N ILE A 138 6.31 -4.67 -3.56
CA ILE A 138 5.88 -3.54 -4.38
C ILE A 138 5.98 -3.93 -5.85
N VAL A 139 4.85 -3.92 -6.55
CA VAL A 139 4.79 -4.28 -7.97
C VAL A 139 5.43 -3.18 -8.83
N THR A 140 6.57 -3.49 -9.43
CA THR A 140 7.36 -2.57 -10.28
C THR A 140 6.89 -2.53 -11.74
N SER A 141 6.07 -3.49 -12.18
CA SER A 141 5.62 -3.62 -13.57
C SER A 141 4.77 -2.45 -14.09
N ASN A 142 4.25 -1.61 -13.19
CA ASN A 142 3.45 -0.44 -13.56
C ASN A 142 4.23 0.88 -13.47
N ILE A 143 5.53 0.85 -13.12
CA ILE A 143 6.35 2.06 -13.03
C ILE A 143 6.66 2.56 -14.43
N VAL A 144 6.26 3.79 -14.73
CA VAL A 144 6.47 4.47 -16.01
C VAL A 144 7.59 5.50 -15.92
N ALA A 145 7.91 5.99 -14.72
CA ALA A 145 8.93 7.00 -14.50
C ALA A 145 9.73 6.75 -13.22
N ILE A 146 11.03 7.02 -13.28
CA ILE A 146 11.91 7.11 -12.12
C ILE A 146 12.55 8.49 -12.11
N GLY A 147 12.33 9.24 -11.04
CA GLY A 147 12.97 10.51 -10.77
C GLY A 147 14.05 10.37 -9.71
N CYS A 148 15.09 11.19 -9.82
CA CYS A 148 16.16 11.27 -8.84
C CYS A 148 16.67 12.70 -8.75
N ASP A 149 17.39 13.00 -7.67
CA ASP A 149 18.12 14.26 -7.57
C ASP A 149 19.17 14.41 -8.69
N GLY A 150 19.55 15.65 -8.99
CA GLY A 150 20.45 15.98 -10.09
C GLY A 150 21.92 15.60 -9.86
N THR A 151 22.25 14.69 -8.95
CA THR A 151 23.64 14.38 -8.60
C THR A 151 24.34 13.54 -9.67
N VAL A 152 25.67 13.72 -9.80
CA VAL A 152 26.50 13.01 -10.80
C VAL A 152 26.43 11.48 -10.63
N VAL A 153 26.29 11.03 -9.39
CA VAL A 153 26.16 9.61 -9.02
C VAL A 153 24.87 9.01 -9.59
N ASN A 154 23.76 9.73 -9.49
CA ASN A 154 22.45 9.24 -9.91
C ASN A 154 22.21 9.35 -11.43
N LYS A 155 22.99 10.19 -12.12
CA LYS A 155 22.95 10.35 -13.59
C LYS A 155 23.63 9.23 -14.39
N LYS A 156 24.37 8.32 -13.74
CA LYS A 156 25.07 7.20 -14.41
C LYS A 156 24.86 5.89 -13.65
N PRO A 157 23.77 5.18 -13.95
CA PRO A 157 23.94 3.88 -14.61
C PRO A 157 22.93 3.61 -15.74
N LYS A 158 23.28 2.69 -16.65
CA LYS A 158 22.35 2.08 -17.61
C LYS A 158 21.21 1.40 -16.84
N TRP A 159 20.07 2.06 -16.68
CA TRP A 159 18.87 1.49 -16.04
C TRP A 159 18.06 0.60 -16.98
N LEU A 160 18.39 0.55 -18.28
CA LEU A 160 17.56 -0.02 -19.36
C LEU A 160 18.33 -0.88 -20.38
N THR A 161 19.29 -1.70 -19.95
CA THR A 161 19.81 -2.81 -20.78
C THR A 161 19.67 -4.11 -20.03
#